data_AF-A0A2G4GWB3-F1
#
_entry.id   AF-A0A2G4GWB3-F1
#
_cell.length_a   1.000
_cell.length_b   1.000
_cell.length_c   1.000
_cell.angle_alpha   90.00
_cell.angle_beta   90.00
_cell.angle_gamma   90.00
#
_symmetry.space_group_name_H-M   'P 1'
#
loop_
_entity.id
_entity.type
_entity.pdbx_description
1 polymer ?
#
loop_
_entity_poly.entity_id
_entity_poly.type
_entity_poly.pdbx_seq_one_letter_code
_entity_poly.pdbx_strand_id
1 'polypeptide(L)'
;MLPIGLWLSARAAEQLSESIGGGTELRDRLAALGLSIVTLNGFPYQDFHGSEVKLRVYEPHWANTRRALHTQRLADLLPDLLMPGVRTASISTLPLGWRALFSQEGCGASIGIASALLEQTVRHL
;
A
#
# COMPACT_ATOMS: atom_id res chain seq x y z
N MET A 1 -4.20 8.81 22.57
CA MET A 1 -4.15 9.00 21.10
C MET A 1 -5.14 8.03 20.47
N LEU A 2 -5.78 8.42 19.36
CA LEU A 2 -6.69 7.59 18.58
C LEU A 2 -5.89 6.82 17.51
N PRO A 3 -5.88 5.48 17.52
CA PRO A 3 -5.25 4.69 16.47
C PRO A 3 -6.05 4.78 15.16
N ILE A 4 -5.36 4.98 14.05
CA ILE A 4 -5.96 5.06 12.71
C ILE A 4 -5.24 4.16 11.71
N GLY A 5 -6.01 3.71 10.71
CA GLY A 5 -5.45 3.23 9.45
C GLY A 5 -5.30 4.39 8.48
N LEU A 6 -4.09 4.58 7.94
CA LEU A 6 -3.83 5.65 6.98
C LEU A 6 -3.80 5.08 5.57
N TRP A 7 -4.63 5.62 4.69
CA TRP A 7 -4.53 5.36 3.26
C TRP A 7 -3.58 6.37 2.61
N LEU A 8 -2.64 5.86 1.80
CA LEU A 8 -1.73 6.68 1.00
C LEU A 8 -1.84 6.25 -0.47
N SER A 9 -2.16 7.21 -1.35
CA SER A 9 -2.00 6.98 -2.78
C SER A 9 -0.54 6.71 -3.13
N ALA A 10 -0.29 6.02 -4.25
CA ALA A 10 1.07 5.75 -4.73
C ALA A 10 1.89 7.03 -4.89
N ARG A 11 1.26 8.11 -5.36
CA ARG A 11 1.87 9.44 -5.46
C ARG A 11 2.22 10.01 -4.09
N ALA A 12 1.31 9.96 -3.12
CA ALA A 12 1.57 10.48 -1.78
C ALA A 12 2.68 9.69 -1.08
N ALA A 13 2.68 8.36 -1.22
CA ALA A 13 3.74 7.51 -0.69
C ALA A 13 5.10 7.83 -1.33
N GLU A 14 5.15 8.05 -2.65
CA GLU A 14 6.37 8.47 -3.35
C GLU A 14 6.91 9.82 -2.85
N GLN A 15 6.03 10.82 -2.74
CA GLN A 15 6.42 12.14 -2.23
C GLN A 15 6.96 12.09 -0.80
N LEU A 16 6.37 11.25 0.06
CA LEU A 16 6.85 11.05 1.44
C LEU A 16 8.20 10.33 1.47
N SER A 17 8.41 9.33 0.61
CA SER A 17 9.69 8.60 0.52
C SER A 17 10.83 9.42 -0.07
N GLU A 18 10.55 10.36 -0.97
CA GLU A 18 11.56 11.25 -1.55
C GLU A 18 11.95 12.41 -0.62
N SER A 19 11.10 12.71 0.37
CA SER A 19 11.34 13.77 1.35
C SER A 19 12.17 13.26 2.53
N ILE A 20 13.29 13.93 2.82
CA ILE A 20 14.12 13.62 3.99
C ILE A 20 13.27 13.84 5.25
N GLY A 21 12.97 12.75 5.96
CA GLY A 21 12.14 12.79 7.17
C GLY A 21 10.64 12.95 6.93
N GLY A 22 10.15 12.80 5.70
CA GLY A 22 8.73 13.01 5.37
C GLY A 22 7.77 12.16 6.20
N GLY A 23 8.10 10.88 6.43
CA GLY A 23 7.32 10.00 7.30
C GLY A 23 7.29 10.45 8.76
N THR A 24 8.46 10.85 9.29
CA THR A 24 8.60 11.36 10.67
C THR A 24 7.80 12.65 10.86
N GLU A 25 7.88 13.59 9.90
CA GLU A 25 7.12 14.83 9.96
C GLU A 25 5.61 14.58 9.94
N LEU A 26 5.14 13.68 9.07
CA LEU A 26 3.73 13.30 9.02
C LEU A 26 3.26 12.65 10.33
N ARG A 27 4.05 11.74 10.90
CA ARG A 27 3.78 11.14 12.22
C ARG A 27 3.61 12.22 13.28
N ASP A 28 4.54 13.16 13.37
CA ASP A 28 4.54 14.17 14.43
C ASP A 28 3.36 15.15 14.28
N ARG A 29 3.01 15.51 13.04
CA ARG A 29 1.80 16.31 12.75
C ARG A 29 0.52 15.58 13.16
N LEU A 30 0.40 14.29 12.85
CA LEU A 30 -0.74 13.48 13.27
C LEU A 30 -0.77 13.32 14.79
N ALA A 31 0.39 13.15 15.42
CA ALA A 31 0.50 13.01 16.86
C ALA A 31 0.05 14.28 17.60
N ALA A 32 0.37 15.47 17.08
CA ALA A 32 -0.12 16.75 17.60
C ALA A 32 -1.65 16.88 17.53
N LEU A 33 -2.30 16.16 16.60
CA LEU A 33 -3.76 16.05 16.50
C LEU A 33 -4.33 14.91 17.36
N GLY A 34 -3.50 14.24 18.16
CA GLY A 34 -3.88 13.09 18.97
C GLY A 34 -4.09 11.80 18.18
N LEU A 35 -3.61 11.70 16.94
CA LEU A 35 -3.75 10.54 16.04
C LEU A 35 -2.45 9.73 15.97
N SER A 36 -2.56 8.40 15.97
CA SER A 36 -1.42 7.49 15.83
C SER A 36 -1.67 6.46 14.74
N ILE A 37 -0.71 6.25 13.85
CA ILE A 37 -0.83 5.24 12.79
C ILE A 37 -0.54 3.86 13.37
N VAL A 38 -1.39 2.89 13.04
CA VAL A 38 -1.19 1.46 13.40
C VAL A 38 -1.18 0.53 12.18
N THR A 39 -1.64 1.02 11.04
CA THR A 39 -1.65 0.29 9.77
C THR A 39 -1.67 1.26 8.58
N LEU A 40 -1.11 0.82 7.46
CA LEU A 40 -1.29 1.48 6.17
C LEU A 40 -2.29 0.70 5.32
N ASN A 41 -3.13 1.42 4.59
CA ASN A 41 -3.93 0.86 3.52
C ASN A 41 -3.33 1.28 2.17
N GLY A 42 -2.78 0.34 1.41
CA GLY A 42 -2.25 0.53 0.06
C GLY A 42 -3.30 0.41 -1.06
N PHE A 43 -4.58 0.33 -0.71
CA PHE A 43 -5.69 0.23 -1.66
C PHE A 43 -6.77 1.29 -1.39
N PRO A 44 -7.22 2.03 -2.42
CA PRO A 44 -6.83 1.95 -3.84
C PRO A 44 -5.43 2.51 -4.13
N TYR A 45 -4.86 2.22 -5.31
CA TYR A 45 -3.51 2.69 -5.68
C TYR A 45 -3.41 4.19 -5.89
N GLN A 46 -4.48 4.80 -6.35
CA GLN A 46 -4.59 6.22 -6.64
C GLN A 46 -5.98 6.69 -6.25
N ASP A 47 -6.17 8.00 -6.27
CA ASP A 47 -7.50 8.56 -6.04
C ASP A 47 -8.45 8.25 -7.21
N PHE A 48 -9.73 8.08 -6.90
CA PHE A 48 -10.78 7.82 -7.87
C PHE A 48 -11.92 8.81 -7.68
N HIS A 49 -11.94 9.86 -8.49
CA HIS A 49 -13.07 10.79 -8.61
C HIS A 49 -13.84 10.48 -9.91
N GLY A 50 -15.15 10.21 -9.85
CA GLY A 50 -16.01 10.00 -11.03
C GLY A 50 -16.88 8.75 -10.96
N SER A 51 -17.55 8.38 -12.07
CA SER A 51 -18.52 7.26 -12.15
C SER A 51 -17.95 5.91 -12.62
N GLU A 52 -16.64 5.80 -12.89
CA GLU A 52 -15.97 4.56 -13.32
C GLU A 52 -15.36 3.73 -12.15
N VAL A 53 -15.97 3.78 -10.97
CA VAL A 53 -15.24 3.42 -9.72
C VAL A 53 -15.24 1.93 -9.40
N LYS A 54 -16.20 1.13 -9.85
CA LYS A 54 -16.39 -0.19 -9.22
C LYS A 54 -15.28 -1.19 -9.49
N LEU A 55 -14.63 -1.16 -10.67
CA LEU A 55 -13.61 -2.15 -11.03
C LEU A 55 -12.19 -1.58 -11.14
N ARG A 56 -12.04 -0.30 -11.52
CA ARG A 56 -10.72 0.31 -11.70
C ARG A 56 -9.92 0.45 -10.40
N VAL A 57 -10.60 0.46 -9.25
CA VAL A 57 -9.95 0.47 -7.93
C VAL A 57 -9.01 -0.71 -7.73
N TYR A 58 -9.29 -1.87 -8.36
CA TYR A 58 -8.46 -3.07 -8.28
C TYR A 58 -7.17 -2.99 -9.11
N GLU A 59 -6.99 -1.93 -9.90
CA GLU A 59 -5.77 -1.71 -10.68
C GLU A 59 -4.79 -0.75 -9.99
N PRO A 60 -3.47 -0.98 -10.12
CA PRO A 60 -2.84 -2.20 -10.61
C PRO A 60 -3.10 -3.39 -9.67
N HIS A 61 -3.43 -4.54 -10.24
CA HIS A 61 -3.53 -5.82 -9.53
C HIS A 61 -2.13 -6.44 -9.26
N TRP A 62 -2.04 -7.56 -8.54
CA TRP A 62 -0.75 -8.14 -8.12
C TRP A 62 0.12 -8.70 -9.25
N ALA A 63 -0.43 -9.05 -10.41
CA ALA A 63 0.37 -9.39 -11.59
C ALA A 63 1.06 -8.17 -12.26
N ASN A 64 0.85 -6.96 -11.73
CA ASN A 64 1.49 -5.75 -12.22
C ASN A 64 2.55 -5.28 -11.21
N THR A 65 3.80 -5.16 -11.65
CA THR A 65 4.95 -4.78 -10.81
C THR A 65 4.74 -3.49 -10.03
N ARG A 66 3.92 -2.54 -10.53
CA ARG A 66 3.57 -1.31 -9.80
C ARG A 66 2.92 -1.58 -8.45
N ARG A 67 2.15 -2.67 -8.31
CA ARG A 67 1.53 -3.08 -7.03
C ARG A 67 2.58 -3.52 -6.01
N ALA A 68 3.55 -4.34 -6.44
CA ALA A 68 4.63 -4.81 -5.59
C ALA A 68 5.51 -3.65 -5.12
N LEU A 69 5.96 -2.81 -6.06
CA LEU A 69 6.78 -1.62 -5.75
C LEU A 69 6.08 -0.66 -4.79
N HIS A 70 4.78 -0.44 -4.97
CA HIS A 70 4.03 0.41 -4.04
C HIS A 70 3.93 -0.22 -2.65
N THR A 71 3.68 -1.52 -2.56
CA THR A 71 3.61 -2.21 -1.25
C THR A 71 4.95 -2.19 -0.53
N GLN A 72 6.06 -2.41 -1.25
CA GLN A 72 7.42 -2.29 -0.71
C GLN A 72 7.69 -0.87 -0.21
N ARG A 73 7.33 0.16 -1.00
CA ARG A 73 7.48 1.55 -0.58
C ARG A 73 6.69 1.89 0.70
N LEU A 74 5.48 1.36 0.82
CA LEU A 74 4.69 1.52 2.06
C LEU A 74 5.38 0.83 3.24
N ALA A 75 6.02 -0.32 3.03
CA ALA A 75 6.77 -1.00 4.07
C ALA A 75 8.03 -0.25 4.50
N ASP A 76 8.76 0.32 3.55
CA ASP A 76 9.95 1.14 3.85
C ASP A 76 9.55 2.42 4.61
N LEU A 77 8.38 2.99 4.30
CA LEU A 77 7.87 4.21 4.93
C LEU A 77 7.23 3.95 6.31
N LEU A 78 6.65 2.77 6.53
CA LEU A 78 5.88 2.47 7.73
C LEU A 78 6.65 2.71 9.05
N PRO A 79 7.92 2.28 9.23
CA PRO A 79 8.67 2.53 10.46
C PRO A 79 8.73 4.01 10.87
N ASP A 80 8.90 4.92 9.91
CA ASP A 80 8.98 6.37 10.18
C ASP A 80 7.64 6.95 10.64
N LEU A 81 6.53 6.33 10.20
CA LEU A 81 5.16 6.71 10.53
C LEU A 81 4.69 6.22 11.89
N LEU A 82 5.39 5.24 12.49
CA LEU A 82 5.00 4.65 13.76
C LEU A 82 5.53 5.44 14.95
N MET A 83 4.77 5.44 16.04
CA MET A 83 5.24 5.96 17.32
C MET A 83 6.38 5.07 17.88
N PRO A 84 7.32 5.65 18.64
CA PRO A 84 8.35 4.86 19.32
C PRO A 84 7.77 3.73 20.17
N GLY A 85 8.37 2.54 20.08
CA GLY A 85 7.96 1.36 20.86
C GLY A 85 6.87 0.49 20.24
N VAL A 86 6.31 0.86 19.08
CA VAL A 86 5.40 -0.02 18.33
C VAL A 86 6.20 -1.20 17.77
N ARG A 87 5.82 -2.42 18.17
CA ARG A 87 6.48 -3.66 17.73
C ARG A 87 5.79 -4.36 16.56
N THR A 88 4.55 -3.98 16.26
CA THR A 88 3.74 -4.64 15.24
C THR A 88 2.87 -3.60 14.56
N ALA A 89 2.92 -3.59 13.23
CA ALA A 89 2.07 -2.83 12.36
C ALA A 89 1.81 -3.66 11.11
N SER A 90 0.80 -3.28 10.34
CA SER A 90 0.40 -4.04 9.15
C SER A 90 0.18 -3.13 7.96
N ILE A 91 0.30 -3.72 6.76
CA ILE A 91 -0.12 -3.10 5.51
C ILE A 91 -1.30 -3.93 4.99
N SER A 92 -2.45 -3.28 4.86
CA SER A 92 -3.57 -3.82 4.09
C SER A 92 -3.41 -3.42 2.64
N THR A 93 -3.70 -4.33 1.72
CA THR A 93 -3.66 -4.12 0.28
C THR A 93 -4.75 -4.99 -0.36
N LEU A 94 -5.04 -4.78 -1.64
CA LEU A 94 -6.10 -5.58 -2.28
C LEU A 94 -5.71 -7.07 -2.36
N PRO A 95 -6.70 -7.97 -2.53
CA PRO A 95 -6.46 -9.35 -2.96
C PRO A 95 -5.72 -9.40 -4.30
N LEU A 96 -5.44 -10.59 -4.85
CA LEU A 96 -4.69 -10.75 -6.11
C LEU A 96 -5.15 -9.80 -7.24
N GLY A 97 -6.46 -9.64 -7.41
CA GLY A 97 -7.10 -8.76 -8.38
C GLY A 97 -8.61 -8.99 -8.39
N TRP A 98 -9.33 -8.34 -9.31
CA TRP A 98 -10.74 -8.64 -9.54
C TRP A 98 -10.90 -9.94 -10.34
N ARG A 99 -11.83 -10.82 -9.93
CA ARG A 99 -12.01 -12.16 -10.53
C ARG A 99 -12.13 -12.14 -12.06
N ALA A 100 -12.87 -11.19 -12.63
CA ALA A 100 -13.08 -11.13 -14.08
C ALA A 100 -11.80 -10.79 -14.87
N LEU A 101 -10.78 -10.23 -14.21
CA LEU A 101 -9.48 -9.87 -14.78
C LEU A 101 -8.40 -10.92 -14.43
N PHE A 102 -8.71 -11.91 -13.59
CA PHE A 102 -7.84 -12.99 -13.17
C PHE A 102 -8.38 -14.34 -13.68
N SER A 103 -8.16 -14.64 -14.97
CA SER A 103 -8.54 -15.90 -15.63
C SER A 103 -7.35 -16.87 -15.76
N GLN A 104 -7.65 -18.17 -15.88
CA GLN A 104 -6.66 -19.17 -16.31
C GLN A 104 -6.49 -19.20 -17.84
N GLU A 105 -7.46 -18.67 -18.59
CA GLU A 105 -7.40 -18.51 -20.05
C GLU A 105 -6.71 -17.18 -20.39
N GLY A 106 -5.76 -17.24 -21.34
CA GLY A 106 -4.80 -16.15 -21.58
C GLY A 106 -3.60 -16.25 -20.64
N CYS A 107 -2.88 -17.38 -20.69
CA CYS A 107 -1.76 -17.76 -19.84
C CYS A 107 -2.10 -17.77 -18.34
N GLY A 108 -1.91 -18.90 -17.65
CA GLY A 108 -1.78 -18.95 -16.17
C GLY A 108 -0.65 -18.07 -15.58
N ALA A 109 -0.09 -17.15 -16.38
CA ALA A 109 0.94 -16.18 -16.04
C ALA A 109 0.45 -15.16 -14.99
N SER A 110 -0.80 -14.71 -14.99
CA SER A 110 -1.21 -13.68 -14.00
C SER A 110 -1.17 -14.19 -12.56
N ILE A 111 -1.58 -15.43 -12.30
CA ILE A 111 -1.44 -16.03 -10.96
C ILE A 111 0.03 -16.29 -10.65
N GLY A 112 0.80 -16.86 -11.58
CA GLY A 112 2.23 -17.12 -11.38
C GLY A 112 3.05 -15.85 -11.11
N ILE A 113 2.80 -14.79 -11.87
CA ILE A 113 3.44 -13.47 -11.71
C ILE A 113 3.01 -12.84 -10.38
N ALA A 114 1.71 -12.88 -10.05
CA ALA A 114 1.22 -12.35 -8.79
C ALA A 114 1.85 -13.08 -7.59
N SER A 115 1.96 -14.41 -7.63
CA SER A 115 2.64 -15.19 -6.61
C SER A 115 4.13 -14.82 -6.51
N ALA A 116 4.84 -14.74 -7.64
CA ALA A 116 6.26 -14.38 -7.65
C ALA A 116 6.51 -12.97 -7.07
N LEU A 117 5.66 -11.99 -7.42
CA LEU A 117 5.75 -10.63 -6.91
C LEU A 117 5.36 -10.53 -5.43
N LEU A 118 4.39 -11.32 -4.97
CA LEU A 118 4.05 -11.44 -3.55
C LEU A 118 5.22 -12.01 -2.76
N GLU A 119 5.81 -13.11 -3.22
CA GLU A 119 6.99 -13.70 -2.58
C GLU A 119 8.17 -12.73 -2.55
N GLN A 120 8.41 -12.00 -3.65
CA GLN A 120 9.45 -10.97 -3.68
C GLN A 120 9.16 -9.85 -2.68
N THR A 121 7.90 -9.43 -2.56
CA THR A 121 7.49 -8.42 -1.57
C THR A 121 7.73 -8.93 -0.16
N VAL A 122 7.34 -10.17 0.16
CA VAL A 122 7.57 -10.77 1.49
C VAL A 122 9.07 -10.88 1.81
N ARG A 123 9.92 -11.20 0.83
CA ARG A 123 11.38 -11.23 1.03
C ARG A 123 12.03 -9.86 1.26
N HIS A 124 11.34 -8.77 0.91
CA HIS A 124 11.79 -7.39 1.14
C HIS A 124 11.46 -6.90 2.56
N LEU A 125 10.44 -7.47 3.19
CA LEU A 125 9.99 -7.15 4.55
C LEU A 125 10.85 -7.85 5.61
#